data_AF-A0A2Z6MEC6-F1
#
_entry.id   AF-A0A2Z6MEC6-F1
#
_cell.length_a   1.000
_cell.length_b   1.000
_cell.length_c   1.000
_cell.angle_alpha   90.00
_cell.angle_beta   90.00
_cell.angle_gamma   90.00
#
_symmetry.space_group_name_H-M   'P 1'
#
loop_
_entity.id
_entity.type
_entity.pdbx_description
1 polymer ?
#
loop_
_entity_poly.entity_id
_entity_poly.type
_entity_poly.pdbx_seq_one_letter_code
_entity_poly.pdbx_strand_id
1 'polypeptide(L)'
;MLSLYEASHMMIHGEDILEDALSFTSTHLESIATQLSPFLAAQVKYSLRQALHKNLPRLESRRYISIYEQDPSHDEILLTLAKLDFNLLQSLHQKEFGNISKWDISIIDNLPDYMKILYKSFLTVYEEIEQEMSKEGRIYTLTYYKKEV
;
A
#
# COMPACT_ATOMS: atom_id res chain seq x y z
N MET A 1 18.72 10.56 -5.91
CA MET A 1 17.64 11.16 -6.73
C MET A 1 16.26 10.68 -6.31
N LEU A 2 16.02 9.36 -6.22
CA LEU A 2 14.75 8.82 -5.71
C LEU A 2 14.38 9.34 -4.30
N SER A 3 15.33 9.39 -3.38
CA SER A 3 15.09 9.96 -2.04
C SER A 3 14.69 11.44 -2.05
N LEU A 4 15.17 12.21 -3.04
CA LEU A 4 14.80 13.61 -3.20
C LEU A 4 13.38 13.75 -3.76
N TYR A 5 13.01 12.88 -4.71
CA TYR A 5 11.63 12.77 -5.21
C TYR A 5 10.65 12.46 -4.08
N GLU A 6 10.98 11.50 -3.21
CA GLU A 6 10.11 11.16 -2.07
C GLU A 6 10.01 12.32 -1.07
N ALA A 7 11.12 13.01 -0.81
CA ALA A 7 11.15 14.15 0.10
C ALA A 7 10.36 15.35 -0.45
N SER A 8 10.41 15.61 -1.76
CA SER A 8 9.73 16.77 -2.35
C SER A 8 8.21 16.68 -2.28
N HIS A 9 7.66 15.48 -2.27
CA HIS A 9 6.21 15.28 -2.10
C HIS A 9 5.70 15.54 -0.67
N MET A 10 6.58 15.71 0.32
CA MET A 10 6.25 16.17 1.67
C MET A 10 6.14 17.71 1.77
N MET A 11 6.26 18.42 0.66
CA MET A 11 6.21 19.88 0.62
C MET A 11 4.89 20.45 1.15
N ILE A 12 4.99 21.64 1.74
CA ILE A 12 3.86 22.49 2.11
C ILE A 12 3.75 23.70 1.16
N HIS A 13 2.65 24.45 1.26
CA HIS A 13 2.43 25.63 0.41
C HIS A 13 3.54 26.68 0.58
N GLY A 14 4.12 27.14 -0.53
CA GLY A 14 5.16 28.17 -0.58
C GLY A 14 6.59 27.64 -0.60
N GLU A 15 6.81 26.33 -0.77
CA GLU A 15 8.14 25.73 -0.88
C GLU A 15 8.57 25.53 -2.34
N ASP A 16 8.84 26.64 -3.05
CA ASP A 16 9.18 26.65 -4.48
C ASP A 16 10.37 25.72 -4.83
N ILE A 17 11.35 25.60 -3.91
CA ILE A 17 12.51 24.70 -4.09
C ILE A 17 12.08 23.23 -4.18
N LEU A 18 11.09 22.81 -3.38
CA LEU A 18 10.61 21.43 -3.41
C LEU A 18 9.70 21.19 -4.62
N GLU A 19 8.98 22.21 -5.10
CA GLU A 19 8.26 22.14 -6.37
C GLU A 19 9.22 21.94 -7.56
N ASP A 20 10.29 22.73 -7.62
CA ASP A 20 11.35 22.58 -8.62
C ASP A 20 12.04 21.21 -8.51
N ALA A 21 12.33 20.75 -7.28
CA ALA A 21 12.92 19.44 -7.04
C ALA A 21 11.99 18.31 -7.48
N LEU A 22 10.69 18.41 -7.25
CA LEU A 22 9.70 17.43 -7.69
C LEU A 22 9.67 17.35 -9.22
N SER A 23 9.61 18.50 -9.90
CA SER A 23 9.65 18.58 -11.37
C SER A 23 10.93 17.96 -11.93
N PHE A 24 12.09 18.39 -11.43
CA PHE A 24 13.40 17.90 -11.86
C PHE A 24 13.56 16.39 -11.67
N THR A 25 13.24 15.89 -10.47
CA THR A 25 13.41 14.48 -10.15
C THR A 25 12.43 13.59 -10.90
N SER A 26 11.18 14.02 -11.11
CA SER A 26 10.19 13.25 -11.89
C SER A 26 10.68 13.00 -13.31
N THR A 27 11.07 14.06 -14.02
CA THR A 27 11.57 13.95 -15.41
C THR A 27 12.82 13.07 -15.51
N HIS A 28 13.76 13.23 -14.58
CA HIS A 28 15.01 12.47 -14.65
C HIS A 28 14.79 10.99 -14.29
N LEU A 29 13.95 10.70 -13.28
CA LEU A 29 13.61 9.33 -12.90
C LEU A 29 12.88 8.59 -14.02
N GLU A 30 11.94 9.23 -14.72
CA GLU A 30 11.27 8.66 -15.90
C GLU A 30 12.27 8.34 -17.02
N SER A 31 13.20 9.26 -17.29
CA SER A 31 14.20 9.09 -18.35
C SER A 31 15.17 7.93 -18.08
N ILE A 32 15.61 7.76 -16.84
CA ILE A 32 16.60 6.72 -16.51
C ILE A 32 15.98 5.36 -16.18
N ALA A 33 14.66 5.28 -15.98
CA ALA A 33 13.99 4.06 -15.50
C ALA A 33 14.29 2.81 -16.34
N THR A 34 14.49 2.96 -17.65
CA THR A 34 14.81 1.86 -18.58
C THR A 34 16.25 1.37 -18.50
N GLN A 35 17.15 2.13 -17.87
CA GLN A 35 18.59 1.86 -17.76
C GLN A 35 18.98 1.31 -16.38
N LEU A 36 18.05 1.31 -15.43
CA LEU A 36 18.26 0.85 -14.06
C LEU A 36 18.26 -0.67 -13.96
N SER A 37 18.87 -1.20 -12.89
CA SER A 37 18.70 -2.61 -12.52
C SER A 37 17.22 -2.94 -12.31
N PRO A 38 16.77 -4.19 -12.50
CA PRO A 38 15.35 -4.55 -12.35
C PRO A 38 14.75 -4.12 -11.01
N PHE A 39 15.51 -4.27 -9.93
CA PHE A 39 15.15 -3.82 -8.58
C PHE A 39 14.90 -2.30 -8.52
N LEU A 40 15.88 -1.49 -8.94
CA LEU A 40 15.77 -0.03 -8.92
C LEU A 40 14.71 0.49 -9.89
N ALA A 41 14.58 -0.13 -11.07
CA ALA A 41 13.55 0.18 -12.04
C ALA A 41 12.14 -0.05 -11.46
N ALA A 42 11.94 -1.16 -10.74
CA ALA A 42 10.69 -1.44 -10.06
C ALA A 42 10.39 -0.40 -8.97
N GLN A 43 11.39 -0.03 -8.16
CA GLN A 43 11.24 0.98 -7.12
C GLN A 43 10.92 2.37 -7.68
N VAL A 44 11.60 2.79 -8.76
CA VAL A 44 11.36 4.07 -9.43
C VAL A 44 9.99 4.11 -10.09
N LYS A 45 9.65 3.09 -10.88
CA LYS A 45 8.33 2.98 -11.53
C LYS A 45 7.20 3.03 -10.51
N TYR A 46 7.41 2.42 -9.35
CA TYR A 46 6.44 2.42 -8.27
C TYR A 46 6.28 3.82 -7.65
N SER A 47 7.39 4.43 -7.24
CA SER A 47 7.42 5.76 -6.62
C SER A 47 6.79 6.82 -7.51
N LEU A 48 7.07 6.76 -8.83
CA LEU A 48 6.49 7.68 -9.83
C LEU A 48 4.97 7.53 -9.99
N ARG A 49 4.41 6.34 -9.71
CA ARG A 49 2.96 6.13 -9.72
C ARG A 49 2.30 6.74 -8.48
N GLN A 50 2.92 6.56 -7.32
CA GLN A 50 2.42 7.11 -6.06
C GLN A 50 3.54 7.19 -5.02
N ALA A 51 3.78 8.39 -4.48
CA ALA A 51 4.83 8.63 -3.50
C ALA A 51 4.53 7.92 -2.16
N LEU A 52 5.59 7.44 -1.50
CA LEU A 52 5.50 6.51 -0.37
C LEU A 52 4.61 7.01 0.78
N HIS A 53 4.71 8.29 1.11
CA HIS A 53 4.01 8.90 2.26
C HIS A 53 2.55 9.26 1.96
N LYS A 54 2.08 9.08 0.71
CA LYS A 54 0.67 9.26 0.32
C LYS A 54 -0.10 7.94 0.32
N ASN A 55 0.53 6.85 0.72
CA ASN A 55 -0.03 5.50 0.65
C ASN A 55 -0.37 4.90 2.01
N LEU A 56 -1.22 3.88 2.00
CA LEU A 56 -1.51 3.07 3.19
C LEU A 56 -0.25 2.28 3.57
N PRO A 57 0.30 2.44 4.79
CA PRO A 57 1.54 1.77 5.21
C PRO A 57 1.53 0.25 5.03
N ARG A 58 0.34 -0.36 5.14
CA ARG A 58 0.15 -1.80 4.95
C ARG A 58 0.37 -2.24 3.50
N LEU A 59 -0.11 -1.45 2.54
CA LEU A 59 0.13 -1.69 1.11
C LEU A 59 1.60 -1.48 0.77
N GLU A 60 2.20 -0.40 1.29
CA GLU A 60 3.62 -0.10 1.09
C GLU A 60 4.51 -1.22 1.58
N SER A 61 4.25 -1.72 2.80
CA SER A 61 5.00 -2.82 3.38
C SER A 61 4.92 -4.07 2.50
N ARG A 62 3.72 -4.41 1.98
CA ARG A 62 3.54 -5.57 1.10
C ARG A 62 4.28 -5.43 -0.23
N ARG A 63 4.29 -4.23 -0.80
CA ARG A 63 4.97 -3.92 -2.07
C ARG A 63 6.48 -3.92 -1.86
N TYR A 64 6.96 -3.24 -0.82
CA TYR A 64 8.37 -3.12 -0.50
C TYR A 64 9.02 -4.46 -0.13
N ILE A 65 8.34 -5.35 0.61
CA ILE A 65 8.86 -6.71 0.88
C ILE A 65 9.22 -7.43 -0.43
N SER A 66 8.37 -7.33 -1.46
CA SER A 66 8.62 -7.96 -2.76
C SER A 66 9.68 -7.24 -3.61
N ILE A 67 9.88 -5.94 -3.39
CA ILE A 67 10.96 -5.17 -4.03
C ILE A 67 12.27 -5.54 -3.35
N TYR A 68 12.35 -5.47 -2.02
CA TYR A 68 13.53 -5.79 -1.23
C TYR A 68 14.03 -7.23 -1.44
N GLU A 69 13.14 -8.19 -1.64
CA GLU A 69 13.51 -9.56 -2.00
C GLU A 69 14.30 -9.66 -3.33
N GLN A 70 14.16 -8.70 -4.24
CA GLN A 70 14.90 -8.65 -5.50
C GLN A 70 16.25 -7.93 -5.37
N ASP A 71 16.53 -7.28 -4.25
CA ASP A 71 17.80 -6.63 -3.99
C ASP A 71 18.89 -7.70 -3.78
N PRO A 72 19.95 -7.75 -4.60
CA PRO A 72 21.04 -8.72 -4.41
C PRO A 72 21.78 -8.57 -3.07
N SER A 73 21.61 -7.45 -2.38
CA SER A 73 22.27 -7.10 -1.12
C SER A 73 21.36 -7.17 0.10
N HIS A 74 20.13 -7.67 -0.04
CA HIS A 74 19.19 -7.71 1.08
C HIS A 74 19.71 -8.57 2.25
N ASP A 75 19.44 -8.09 3.45
CA ASP A 75 19.60 -8.88 4.67
C ASP A 75 18.49 -9.94 4.77
N GLU A 76 18.89 -11.21 4.77
CA GLU A 76 17.98 -12.37 4.80
C GLU A 76 17.18 -12.46 6.10
N ILE A 77 17.77 -12.06 7.24
CA ILE A 77 17.11 -12.09 8.55
C ILE A 77 16.00 -11.04 8.57
N LEU A 78 16.28 -9.82 8.10
CA LEU A 78 15.30 -8.75 7.99
C LEU A 78 14.16 -9.11 7.04
N LEU A 79 14.47 -9.68 5.86
CA LEU A 79 13.45 -10.11 4.90
C LEU A 79 12.54 -11.19 5.51
N THR A 80 13.14 -12.17 6.19
CA THR A 80 12.40 -13.27 6.84
C THR A 80 11.50 -12.73 7.95
N LEU A 81 12.02 -11.86 8.80
CA LEU A 81 11.25 -11.21 9.86
C LEU A 81 10.07 -10.43 9.29
N ALA A 82 10.31 -9.61 8.26
CA ALA A 82 9.27 -8.80 7.63
C ALA A 82 8.16 -9.67 7.01
N LYS A 83 8.50 -10.78 6.35
CA LYS A 83 7.52 -11.73 5.80
C LYS A 83 6.69 -12.41 6.90
N LEU A 84 7.33 -12.86 7.98
CA LEU A 84 6.65 -13.52 9.10
C LEU A 84 5.69 -12.57 9.83
N ASP A 85 6.17 -11.37 10.17
CA ASP A 85 5.36 -10.34 10.81
C ASP A 85 4.16 -9.95 9.93
N PHE A 86 4.41 -9.74 8.63
CA PHE A 86 3.35 -9.43 7.67
C PHE A 86 2.28 -10.53 7.66
N ASN A 87 2.66 -11.80 7.54
CA ASN A 87 1.72 -12.91 7.47
C ASN A 87 0.96 -13.11 8.79
N LEU A 88 1.63 -12.94 9.93
CA LEU A 88 0.99 -13.00 11.25
C LEU A 88 -0.13 -11.96 11.37
N LEU A 89 0.19 -10.70 11.08
CA LEU A 89 -0.79 -9.61 11.15
C LEU A 89 -1.91 -9.78 10.12
N GLN A 90 -1.59 -10.29 8.92
CA GLN A 90 -2.60 -10.61 7.91
C GLN A 90 -3.59 -11.68 8.39
N SER A 91 -3.10 -12.72 9.07
CA SER A 91 -3.97 -13.78 9.62
C SER A 91 -4.92 -13.24 10.70
N LEU A 92 -4.45 -12.29 11.52
CA LEU A 92 -5.27 -11.62 12.53
C LEU A 92 -6.37 -10.79 11.86
N HIS A 93 -6.00 -9.96 10.89
CA HIS A 93 -6.94 -9.14 10.12
C HIS A 93 -8.00 -9.98 9.40
N GLN A 94 -7.63 -11.15 8.86
CA GLN A 94 -8.59 -12.08 8.23
C GLN A 94 -9.57 -12.66 9.25
N LYS A 95 -9.10 -12.99 10.46
CA LYS A 95 -9.96 -13.49 11.55
C LYS A 95 -10.92 -12.40 12.04
N GLU A 96 -10.43 -11.19 12.23
CA GLU A 96 -11.25 -10.03 12.63
C GLU A 96 -12.31 -9.72 11.57
N PHE A 97 -11.90 -9.60 10.31
CA PHE A 97 -12.82 -9.39 9.20
C PHE A 97 -13.85 -10.52 9.11
N GLY A 98 -13.43 -11.78 9.22
CA GLY A 98 -14.34 -12.93 9.20
C GLY A 98 -15.31 -12.99 10.39
N ASN A 99 -15.05 -12.28 11.49
CA ASN A 99 -16.00 -12.13 12.59
C ASN A 99 -16.96 -10.96 12.35
N ILE A 100 -16.44 -9.85 11.80
CA ILE A 100 -17.22 -8.65 11.46
C ILE A 100 -18.18 -8.95 10.31
N SER A 101 -17.76 -9.74 9.32
CA SER A 101 -18.59 -10.11 8.17
C SER A 101 -19.75 -11.06 8.52
N LYS A 102 -19.68 -11.72 9.68
CA LYS A 102 -20.81 -12.52 10.22
C LYS A 102 -21.88 -11.65 10.86
N TRP A 103 -21.59 -10.39 11.16
CA TRP A 103 -22.62 -9.49 11.65
C TRP A 103 -23.61 -9.26 10.52
N ASP A 104 -24.88 -9.47 10.82
CA ASP A 104 -25.93 -9.26 9.85
C ASP A 104 -25.94 -7.78 9.43
N ILE A 105 -25.70 -7.55 8.13
CA ILE A 105 -25.64 -6.22 7.53
C ILE A 105 -26.95 -5.45 7.79
N SER A 106 -28.08 -6.14 7.92
CA SER A 106 -29.38 -5.53 8.24
C SER A 106 -29.43 -4.91 9.65
N ILE A 107 -28.55 -5.34 10.56
CA ILE A 107 -28.46 -4.78 11.92
C ILE A 107 -27.69 -3.44 11.91
N ILE A 108 -26.86 -3.19 10.90
CA ILE A 108 -26.08 -1.95 10.79
C ILE A 108 -26.99 -0.72 10.81
N ASP A 109 -28.15 -0.78 10.14
CA ASP A 109 -29.12 0.31 10.12
C ASP A 109 -29.72 0.62 11.50
N ASN A 110 -29.68 -0.35 12.42
CA ASN A 110 -30.13 -0.20 13.80
C ASN A 110 -29.01 0.19 14.78
N LEU A 111 -27.76 0.27 14.33
CA LEU A 111 -26.65 0.72 15.17
C LEU A 111 -26.72 2.22 15.47
N PRO A 112 -26.17 2.68 16.60
CA PRO A 112 -25.91 4.09 16.82
C PRO A 112 -25.07 4.70 15.70
N ASP A 113 -25.32 5.96 15.35
CA ASP A 113 -24.70 6.60 14.18
C ASP A 113 -23.18 6.58 14.20
N TYR A 114 -22.55 6.71 15.38
CA TYR A 114 -21.09 6.61 15.51
C TYR A 114 -20.55 5.21 15.15
N MET A 115 -21.28 4.14 15.46
CA MET A 115 -20.88 2.76 15.12
C MET A 115 -21.04 2.48 13.63
N LYS A 116 -22.07 3.04 12.99
CA LYS A 116 -22.26 2.95 11.54
C LYS A 116 -21.08 3.54 10.79
N ILE A 117 -20.57 4.68 11.25
CA ILE A 117 -19.39 5.33 10.66
C ILE A 117 -18.18 4.40 10.76
N LEU A 118 -17.89 3.87 11.95
CA LEU A 118 -16.74 2.97 12.16
C LEU A 118 -16.81 1.71 11.29
N TYR A 119 -17.98 1.07 11.22
CA TYR A 119 -18.16 -0.15 10.43
C TYR A 119 -18.00 0.13 8.93
N LYS A 120 -18.60 1.21 8.42
CA LYS A 120 -18.46 1.62 7.02
C LYS A 120 -17.01 1.94 6.68
N SER A 121 -16.32 2.72 7.51
CA SER A 121 -14.89 3.03 7.31
C SER A 121 -14.03 1.78 7.28
N PHE A 122 -14.28 0.82 8.16
CA PHE A 122 -13.56 -0.46 8.17
C PHE A 122 -13.76 -1.22 6.86
N LEU A 123 -15.01 -1.42 6.42
CA LEU A 123 -15.29 -2.10 5.15
C LEU A 123 -14.66 -1.40 3.95
N THR A 124 -14.80 -0.08 3.86
CA THR A 124 -14.24 0.73 2.77
C THR A 124 -12.71 0.57 2.69
N VAL A 125 -12.00 0.62 3.81
CA VAL A 125 -10.54 0.43 3.82
C VAL A 125 -10.14 -0.96 3.32
N TYR A 126 -10.86 -2.01 3.70
CA TYR A 126 -10.58 -3.37 3.20
C TYR A 126 -10.85 -3.52 1.71
N GLU A 127 -11.95 -2.94 1.22
CA GLU A 127 -12.28 -2.93 -0.21
C GLU A 127 -11.22 -2.16 -1.02
N GLU A 128 -10.77 -1.00 -0.53
CA GLU A 128 -9.72 -0.21 -1.16
C GLU A 128 -8.39 -0.98 -1.21
N ILE A 129 -8.00 -1.64 -0.12
CA ILE A 129 -6.81 -2.50 -0.06
C ILE A 129 -6.89 -3.63 -1.09
N GLU A 130 -8.01 -4.34 -1.17
CA GLU A 130 -8.17 -5.44 -2.12
C GLU A 130 -8.16 -4.95 -3.57
N GLN A 131 -8.79 -3.80 -3.86
CA GLN A 131 -8.79 -3.18 -5.19
C GLN A 131 -7.38 -2.76 -5.61
N GLU A 132 -6.63 -2.10 -4.73
CA GLU A 132 -5.25 -1.68 -5.00
C GLU A 132 -4.33 -2.87 -5.26
N MET A 133 -4.47 -3.93 -4.47
CA MET A 133 -3.70 -5.15 -4.65
C MET A 133 -4.08 -5.87 -5.96
N SER A 134 -5.36 -5.87 -6.32
CA SER A 134 -5.85 -6.45 -7.57
C SER A 134 -5.26 -5.76 -8.80
N LYS A 135 -5.04 -4.43 -8.76
CA LYS A 135 -4.37 -3.68 -9.84
C LYS A 135 -2.94 -4.16 -10.11
N GLU A 136 -2.33 -4.85 -9.16
CA GLU A 136 -0.98 -5.42 -9.27
C GLU A 136 -1.00 -6.93 -9.57
N GLY A 137 -2.17 -7.51 -9.83
CA GLY A 137 -2.34 -8.96 -9.98
C GLY A 137 -2.12 -9.73 -8.68
N ARG A 138 -2.21 -9.06 -7.52
CA ARG A 138 -2.02 -9.64 -6.21
C ARG A 138 -3.37 -9.73 -5.50
N ILE A 139 -3.55 -10.79 -4.71
CA ILE A 139 -4.73 -10.98 -3.89
C ILE A 139 -4.31 -10.67 -2.44
N TYR A 140 -5.00 -9.76 -1.76
CA TYR A 140 -4.77 -9.51 -0.34
C TYR A 140 -5.50 -10.52 0.56
N THR A 141 -6.38 -11.31 -0.07
CA THR A 141 -7.14 -12.46 0.44
C THR A 141 -8.48 -12.05 1.02
N LEU A 142 -9.45 -11.90 0.11
CA LEU A 142 -10.88 -12.01 0.36
C LEU A 142 -11.50 -13.09 -0.54
N THR A 143 -11.05 -14.35 -0.44
CA THR A 143 -11.67 -15.46 -1.20
C THR A 143 -12.99 -15.96 -0.61
N TYR A 144 -13.64 -15.22 0.28
CA TYR A 144 -15.01 -15.50 0.67
C TYR A 144 -15.83 -14.19 0.61
N TYR A 145 -17.01 -14.27 -0.02
CA TYR A 145 -18.05 -13.23 -0.14
C TYR A 145 -18.06 -12.32 -1.39
N LYS A 146 -17.50 -12.78 -2.52
CA LYS A 146 -18.00 -12.34 -3.85
C LYS A 146 -18.74 -13.47 -4.57
N LYS A 147 -19.64 -14.13 -3.85
CA LYS A 147 -20.73 -14.95 -4.40
C LYS A 147 -21.93 -14.77 -3.49
N GLU A 148 -22.75 -13.80 -3.84
CA GLU A 148 -24.22 -13.83 -3.85
C GLU A 148 -24.74 -12.40 -3.88
N VAL A 149 -24.95 -11.92 -5.11
CA VAL A 149 -26.20 -11.29 -5.56
C VAL A 149 -26.59 -12.01 -6.84
#